data_AF-A0A2E6VUD2-F1
#
_entry.id   AF-A0A2E6VUD2-F1
#
_cell.length_a   1.000
_cell.length_b   1.000
_cell.length_c   1.000
_cell.angle_alpha   90.00
_cell.angle_beta   90.00
_cell.angle_gamma   90.00
#
_symmetry.space_group_name_H-M   'P 1'
#
loop_
_entity.id
_entity.type
_entity.pdbx_description
1 polymer ?
#
loop_
_entity_poly.entity_id
_entity_poly.type
_entity_poly.pdbx_seq_one_letter_code
_entity_poly.pdbx_strand_id
1 'polypeptide(L)'
;MAAKTRTFEKGEEIFSEGQWAEIAYVVKSGRVEIFLERSGRKTTLGTMGPGSCFGEMAPILGGRRSASARAMQPTLCIEVDAQVLQRMVEQSDAMMRAIVLSLVERVKRLNKHAGYEIRYDNAILTCAQGLVLLSDSLPKDVEEEASPETRIIMHDAVLSLSKISGRNRGRINDLLKHMAELHLLRIVGTGPTADLVFNRDKILEHANGLAKVMDEEKINKRMAALDTLDLNELSEMLNKDPATVWQQLQGHPNLPELLRFQFRETVDWLGVQSDS
;
A
#
# COMPACT_ATOMS: atom_id res chain seq x y z
N MET A 1 -14.58 6.35 -37.58
CA MET A 1 -13.16 5.91 -37.57
C MET A 1 -13.13 4.47 -37.07
N ALA A 2 -12.35 3.59 -37.70
CA ALA A 2 -12.18 2.23 -37.19
C ALA A 2 -11.40 2.28 -35.87
N ALA A 3 -11.88 1.58 -34.84
CA ALA A 3 -11.19 1.54 -33.55
C ALA A 3 -9.85 0.81 -33.71
N LYS A 4 -8.76 1.42 -33.26
CA LYS A 4 -7.42 0.81 -33.32
C LYS A 4 -7.37 -0.38 -32.36
N THR A 5 -6.85 -1.51 -32.82
CA THR A 5 -6.76 -2.74 -32.02
C THR A 5 -5.33 -3.22 -31.91
N ARG A 6 -5.00 -3.85 -30.78
CA ARG A 6 -3.69 -4.46 -30.52
C ARG A 6 -3.85 -5.85 -29.92
N THR A 7 -3.05 -6.79 -30.40
CA THR A 7 -2.99 -8.17 -29.88
C THR A 7 -1.77 -8.33 -29.00
N PHE A 8 -1.91 -9.10 -27.93
CA PHE A 8 -0.86 -9.45 -26.99
C PHE A 8 -0.82 -10.97 -26.81
N GLU A 9 0.39 -11.52 -26.80
CA GLU A 9 0.62 -12.95 -26.57
C GLU A 9 0.48 -13.30 -25.08
N LYS A 10 0.32 -14.59 -24.78
CA LYS A 10 0.28 -15.05 -23.38
C LYS A 10 1.59 -14.69 -22.66
N GLY A 11 1.46 -13.98 -21.54
CA GLY A 11 2.58 -13.53 -20.72
C GLY A 11 3.20 -12.21 -21.16
N GLU A 12 2.77 -11.65 -22.30
CA GLU A 12 3.26 -10.35 -22.77
C GLU A 12 2.81 -9.23 -21.83
N GLU A 13 3.76 -8.41 -21.41
CA GLU A 13 3.50 -7.22 -20.62
C GLU A 13 2.91 -6.12 -21.51
N ILE A 14 1.74 -5.63 -21.13
CA ILE A 14 1.01 -4.61 -21.88
C ILE A 14 1.58 -3.22 -21.55
N PHE A 15 1.82 -2.98 -20.26
CA PHE A 15 2.52 -1.81 -19.74
C PHE A 15 2.97 -2.07 -18.31
N SER A 16 3.98 -1.30 -17.88
CA SER A 16 4.49 -1.35 -16.51
C SER A 16 3.99 -0.19 -15.68
N GLU A 17 3.86 -0.40 -14.37
CA GLU A 17 3.64 0.67 -13.42
C GLU A 17 4.70 1.78 -13.56
N GLY A 18 4.29 3.04 -13.35
CA GLY A 18 5.20 4.18 -13.41
C GLY A 18 5.52 4.65 -14.84
N GLN A 19 5.10 3.92 -15.87
CA GLN A 19 5.23 4.34 -17.26
C GLN A 19 4.25 5.49 -17.56
N TRP A 20 4.66 6.47 -18.37
CA TRP A 20 3.74 7.46 -18.93
C TRP A 20 2.75 6.80 -19.90
N ALA A 21 1.51 7.29 -19.94
CA ALA A 21 0.45 6.64 -20.69
C ALA A 21 -0.49 7.62 -21.39
N GLU A 22 -0.64 7.43 -22.69
CA GLU A 22 -1.59 8.17 -23.53
C GLU A 22 -2.71 7.27 -24.09
N ILE A 23 -2.71 5.98 -23.73
CA ILE A 23 -3.64 4.98 -24.25
C ILE A 23 -4.23 4.15 -23.09
N ALA A 24 -5.55 4.00 -23.09
CA ALA A 24 -6.27 2.99 -22.32
C ALA A 24 -6.70 1.82 -23.21
N TYR A 25 -7.12 0.72 -22.60
CA TYR A 25 -7.50 -0.47 -23.34
C TYR A 25 -8.88 -0.97 -22.94
N VAL A 26 -9.61 -1.54 -23.90
CA VAL A 26 -10.80 -2.35 -23.66
C VAL A 26 -10.54 -3.76 -24.17
N VAL A 27 -10.72 -4.77 -23.33
CA VAL A 27 -10.52 -6.16 -23.74
C VAL A 27 -11.63 -6.58 -24.71
N LYS A 28 -11.28 -6.98 -25.92
CA LYS A 28 -12.22 -7.54 -26.91
C LYS A 28 -12.31 -9.06 -26.79
N SER A 29 -11.18 -9.73 -26.58
CA SER A 29 -11.09 -11.16 -26.26
C SER A 29 -9.83 -11.43 -25.44
N GLY A 30 -9.79 -12.51 -24.66
CA GLY A 30 -8.64 -12.82 -23.82
C GLY A 30 -8.84 -12.48 -22.35
N ARG A 31 -7.74 -12.32 -21.62
CA ARG A 31 -7.75 -12.02 -20.18
C ARG A 31 -6.46 -11.31 -19.78
N VAL A 32 -6.58 -10.23 -19.02
CA VAL A 32 -5.45 -9.39 -18.57
C VAL A 32 -5.37 -9.40 -17.06
N GLU A 33 -4.18 -9.57 -16.51
CA GLU A 33 -3.89 -9.42 -15.10
C GLU A 33 -3.40 -8.00 -14.81
N ILE A 34 -3.97 -7.35 -13.78
CA ILE A 34 -3.48 -6.08 -13.25
C ILE A 34 -2.77 -6.36 -11.93
N PHE A 35 -1.53 -5.91 -11.78
CA PHE A 35 -0.71 -6.23 -10.62
C PHE A 35 0.27 -5.12 -10.26
N LEU A 36 0.72 -5.15 -9.01
CA LEU A 36 1.86 -4.38 -8.51
C LEU A 36 3.01 -5.32 -8.22
N GLU A 37 4.22 -4.84 -8.43
CA GLU A 37 5.43 -5.56 -8.07
C GLU A 37 6.32 -4.68 -7.19
N ARG A 38 6.65 -5.19 -6.00
CA ARG A 38 7.47 -4.50 -5.00
C ARG A 38 8.41 -5.49 -4.34
N SER A 39 9.70 -5.16 -4.27
CA SER A 39 10.73 -5.99 -3.63
C SER A 39 10.69 -7.46 -4.10
N GLY A 40 10.51 -7.68 -5.42
CA GLY A 40 10.41 -9.01 -6.02
C GLY A 40 9.11 -9.78 -5.73
N ARG A 41 8.12 -9.15 -5.09
CA ARG A 41 6.82 -9.73 -4.81
C ARG A 41 5.74 -9.08 -5.65
N LYS A 42 4.96 -9.93 -6.33
CA LYS A 42 3.81 -9.54 -7.11
C LYS A 42 2.50 -9.65 -6.31
N THR A 43 1.70 -8.60 -6.34
CA THR A 43 0.35 -8.53 -5.78
C THR A 43 -0.65 -8.28 -6.91
N THR A 44 -1.52 -9.25 -7.19
CA THR A 44 -2.57 -9.10 -8.20
C THR A 44 -3.70 -8.23 -7.65
N LEU A 45 -4.00 -7.13 -8.33
CA LEU A 45 -5.09 -6.21 -7.99
C LEU A 45 -6.41 -6.64 -8.61
N GLY A 46 -6.36 -7.32 -9.75
CA GLY A 46 -7.56 -7.79 -10.45
C GLY A 46 -7.26 -8.49 -11.76
N THR A 47 -8.32 -8.97 -12.40
CA THR A 47 -8.25 -9.64 -13.71
C THR A 47 -9.37 -9.14 -14.59
N MET A 48 -9.02 -8.70 -15.80
CA MET A 48 -9.91 -8.05 -16.76
C MET A 48 -10.25 -9.03 -17.89
N GLY A 49 -11.54 -9.21 -18.15
CA GLY A 49 -12.06 -10.02 -19.26
C GLY A 49 -12.72 -9.17 -20.33
N PRO A 50 -13.29 -9.80 -21.38
CA PRO A 50 -13.97 -9.08 -22.47
C PRO A 50 -14.98 -8.05 -21.96
N GLY A 51 -14.97 -6.86 -22.56
CA GLY A 51 -15.80 -5.70 -22.18
C GLY A 51 -15.21 -4.85 -21.04
N SER A 52 -14.19 -5.32 -20.33
CA SER A 52 -13.55 -4.55 -19.27
C SER A 52 -12.61 -3.48 -19.85
N CYS A 53 -12.66 -2.27 -19.31
CA CYS A 53 -11.68 -1.22 -19.57
C CYS A 53 -10.58 -1.26 -18.51
N PHE A 54 -9.33 -1.04 -18.91
CA PHE A 54 -8.19 -0.97 -18.01
C PHE A 54 -7.10 -0.02 -18.53
N GLY A 55 -6.28 0.48 -17.61
CA GLY A 55 -5.24 1.46 -17.93
C GLY A 55 -5.80 2.85 -18.23
N GLU A 56 -7.04 3.13 -17.84
CA GLU A 56 -7.79 4.37 -18.02
C GLU A 56 -7.36 5.49 -17.07
N MET A 57 -6.83 5.14 -15.90
CA MET A 57 -6.56 6.10 -14.83
C MET A 57 -5.54 7.18 -15.24
N ALA A 58 -4.43 6.77 -15.85
CA ALA A 58 -3.38 7.70 -16.28
C ALA A 58 -3.83 8.60 -17.45
N PRO A 59 -4.51 8.07 -18.49
CA PRO A 59 -5.19 8.90 -19.48
C PRO A 59 -6.20 9.91 -18.91
N ILE A 60 -7.00 9.52 -17.91
CA ILE A 60 -8.05 10.38 -17.33
C ILE A 60 -7.46 11.45 -16.41
N LEU A 61 -6.57 11.09 -15.50
CA LEU A 61 -6.03 12.01 -14.48
C LEU A 61 -4.78 12.77 -14.96
N GLY A 62 -4.18 12.34 -16.07
CA GLY A 62 -2.80 12.66 -16.40
C GLY A 62 -1.82 11.88 -15.51
N GLY A 63 -0.60 11.70 -16.03
CA GLY A 63 0.50 11.10 -15.26
C GLY A 63 0.88 9.68 -15.69
N ARG A 64 1.29 8.87 -14.71
CA ARG A 64 1.91 7.56 -14.89
C ARG A 64 0.95 6.41 -14.54
N ARG A 65 1.17 5.23 -15.12
CA ARG A 65 0.44 3.99 -14.84
C ARG A 65 0.46 3.70 -13.33
N SER A 66 -0.72 3.44 -12.77
CA SER A 66 -0.91 3.13 -11.35
C SER A 66 -0.61 1.66 -11.00
N ALA A 67 -0.50 0.78 -11.99
CA ALA A 67 -0.18 -0.63 -11.86
C ALA A 67 0.38 -1.17 -13.18
N SER A 68 0.98 -2.36 -13.15
CA SER A 68 1.37 -3.10 -14.35
C SER A 68 0.22 -3.94 -14.88
N ALA A 69 0.24 -4.24 -16.18
CA ALA A 69 -0.73 -5.10 -16.84
C ALA A 69 -0.05 -6.13 -17.74
N ARG A 70 -0.53 -7.37 -17.71
CA ARG A 70 0.01 -8.47 -18.52
C ARG A 70 -1.09 -9.38 -19.05
N ALA A 71 -0.97 -9.83 -20.29
CA ALA A 71 -1.89 -10.79 -20.87
C ALA A 71 -1.71 -12.18 -20.22
N MET A 72 -2.79 -12.79 -19.73
CA MET A 72 -2.78 -14.14 -19.14
C MET A 72 -2.95 -15.26 -20.18
N GLN A 73 -3.42 -14.89 -21.37
CA GLN A 73 -3.64 -15.72 -22.55
C GLN A 73 -3.61 -14.80 -23.79
N PRO A 74 -3.61 -15.33 -25.03
CA PRO A 74 -3.72 -14.48 -26.22
C PRO A 74 -4.90 -13.53 -26.10
N THR A 75 -4.64 -12.22 -26.17
CA THR A 75 -5.58 -11.17 -25.81
C THR A 75 -5.63 -10.10 -26.90
N LEU A 76 -6.83 -9.77 -27.34
CA LEU A 76 -7.08 -8.68 -28.27
C LEU A 76 -7.71 -7.51 -27.52
N CYS A 77 -7.11 -6.34 -27.62
CA CYS A 77 -7.59 -5.10 -27.01
C CYS A 77 -7.94 -4.05 -28.07
N ILE A 78 -8.92 -3.22 -27.75
CA ILE A 78 -9.18 -1.95 -28.44
C ILE A 78 -8.40 -0.86 -27.70
N GLU A 79 -7.62 -0.06 -28.43
CA GLU A 79 -6.92 1.10 -27.90
C GLU A 79 -7.87 2.30 -27.86
N VAL A 80 -7.85 3.02 -26.74
CA VAL A 80 -8.63 4.25 -26.53
C VAL A 80 -7.67 5.37 -26.18
N ASP A 81 -7.61 6.39 -27.04
CA ASP A 81 -6.72 7.54 -26.86
C ASP A 81 -7.13 8.39 -25.65
N ALA A 82 -6.13 8.91 -24.92
CA ALA A 82 -6.35 9.78 -23.78
C ALA A 82 -7.18 11.00 -24.14
N GLN A 83 -6.95 11.60 -25.31
CA GLN A 83 -7.72 12.74 -25.80
C GLN A 83 -9.20 12.42 -26.00
N VAL A 84 -9.57 11.17 -26.30
CA VAL A 84 -10.97 10.75 -26.40
C VAL A 84 -11.57 10.65 -25.00
N LEU A 85 -10.89 9.98 -24.07
CA LEU A 85 -11.36 9.84 -22.69
C LEU A 85 -11.49 11.19 -21.98
N GLN A 86 -10.48 12.04 -22.08
CA GLN A 86 -10.48 13.38 -21.49
C GLN A 86 -11.64 14.22 -22.01
N ARG A 87 -11.86 14.25 -23.34
CA ARG A 87 -13.02 14.94 -23.93
C ARG A 87 -14.35 14.39 -23.42
N MET A 88 -14.49 13.07 -23.28
CA MET A 88 -15.73 12.48 -22.75
C MET A 88 -15.99 12.90 -21.30
N VAL A 89 -14.94 12.99 -20.48
CA VAL A 89 -15.02 13.46 -19.09
C VAL A 89 -15.31 14.96 -19.04
N GLU A 90 -14.66 15.76 -19.88
CA GLU A 90 -14.86 17.21 -19.96
C GLU A 90 -16.26 17.60 -20.42
N GLN A 91 -16.83 16.87 -21.38
CA GLN A 91 -18.18 17.08 -21.91
C GLN A 91 -19.29 16.55 -20.99
N SER A 92 -18.95 15.80 -19.95
CA SER A 92 -19.92 15.37 -18.95
C SER A 92 -20.36 16.53 -18.05
N ASP A 93 -21.55 16.41 -17.47
CA ASP A 93 -22.04 17.36 -16.48
C ASP A 93 -21.02 17.55 -15.34
N ALA A 94 -20.91 18.77 -14.81
CA ALA A 94 -19.90 19.11 -13.81
C ALA A 94 -19.94 18.18 -12.58
N MET A 95 -21.12 17.77 -12.13
CA MET A 95 -21.26 16.84 -11.01
C MET A 95 -20.78 15.43 -11.39
N MET A 96 -21.12 14.95 -12.59
CA MET A 96 -20.66 13.65 -13.08
C MET A 96 -19.15 13.61 -13.25
N ARG A 97 -18.56 14.68 -13.82
CA ARG A 97 -17.11 14.83 -13.92
C ARG A 97 -16.45 14.75 -12.55
N ALA A 98 -16.99 15.47 -11.57
CA ALA A 98 -16.45 15.46 -10.21
C ALA A 98 -16.51 14.08 -9.55
N ILE A 99 -17.64 13.37 -9.70
CA ILE A 99 -17.81 12.01 -9.19
C ILE A 99 -16.80 11.06 -9.83
N VAL A 100 -16.68 11.07 -11.16
CA VAL A 100 -15.76 10.19 -11.90
C VAL A 100 -14.32 10.43 -11.46
N LEU A 101 -13.86 11.68 -11.47
CA LEU A 101 -12.48 12.02 -11.09
C LEU A 101 -12.19 11.63 -9.63
N SER A 102 -13.14 11.86 -8.72
CA SER A 102 -12.99 11.48 -7.31
C SER A 102 -12.91 9.96 -7.11
N LEU A 103 -13.70 9.18 -7.85
CA LEU A 103 -13.66 7.72 -7.82
C LEU A 103 -12.36 7.17 -8.40
N VAL A 104 -11.91 7.69 -9.54
CA VAL A 104 -10.65 7.25 -10.15
C VAL A 104 -9.47 7.53 -9.20
N GLU A 105 -9.40 8.72 -8.61
CA GLU A 105 -8.34 9.03 -7.64
C GLU A 105 -8.43 8.13 -6.40
N ARG A 106 -9.63 7.87 -5.87
CA ARG A 106 -9.83 6.97 -4.73
C ARG A 106 -9.32 5.56 -5.03
N VAL A 107 -9.67 4.99 -6.18
CA VAL A 107 -9.19 3.67 -6.59
C VAL A 107 -7.67 3.67 -6.75
N LYS A 108 -7.08 4.75 -7.28
CA LYS A 108 -5.63 4.88 -7.44
C LYS A 108 -4.93 4.87 -6.08
N ARG A 109 -5.49 5.56 -5.08
CA ARG A 109 -5.01 5.51 -3.69
C ARG A 109 -5.11 4.09 -3.13
N LEU A 110 -6.24 3.41 -3.30
CA LEU A 110 -6.41 2.03 -2.82
C LEU A 110 -5.39 1.07 -3.43
N ASN A 111 -5.14 1.18 -4.74
CA ASN A 111 -4.12 0.39 -5.43
C ASN A 111 -2.73 0.63 -4.83
N LYS A 112 -2.35 1.90 -4.58
CA LYS A 112 -1.08 2.22 -3.94
C LYS A 112 -0.92 1.48 -2.60
N HIS A 113 -1.96 1.44 -1.76
CA HIS A 113 -1.91 0.76 -0.47
C HIS A 113 -1.88 -0.77 -0.58
N ALA A 114 -2.52 -1.36 -1.60
CA ALA A 114 -2.48 -2.80 -1.84
C ALA A 114 -1.05 -3.32 -2.15
N GLY A 115 -0.20 -2.48 -2.77
CA GLY A 115 1.21 -2.78 -3.04
C GLY A 115 2.12 -2.73 -1.82
N TYR A 116 1.67 -2.09 -0.72
CA TYR A 116 2.42 -1.98 0.53
C TYR A 116 2.00 -3.04 1.58
N GLU A 117 1.18 -4.04 1.23
CA GLU A 117 0.77 -5.11 2.15
C GLU A 117 1.91 -6.08 2.50
N ILE A 118 2.87 -5.59 3.28
CA ILE A 118 3.13 -6.22 4.56
C ILE A 118 2.21 -5.46 5.52
N ARG A 119 1.14 -6.11 6.01
CA ARG A 119 0.38 -5.62 7.16
C ARG A 119 1.34 -5.55 8.36
N TYR A 120 2.08 -4.45 8.48
CA TYR A 120 3.08 -4.19 9.51
C TYR A 120 2.45 -3.89 10.87
N ASP A 121 1.19 -3.45 10.89
CA ASP A 121 0.53 -2.81 12.03
C ASP A 121 0.47 -3.69 13.28
N ASN A 122 0.72 -5.00 13.14
CA ASN A 122 0.98 -5.88 14.28
C ASN A 122 1.96 -7.01 14.00
N ALA A 123 2.59 -7.10 12.82
CA ALA A 123 3.35 -8.29 12.44
C ALA A 123 4.65 -8.46 13.24
N ILE A 124 5.42 -7.37 13.35
CA ILE A 124 6.66 -7.34 14.14
C ILE A 124 6.33 -7.59 15.60
N LEU A 125 5.32 -6.91 16.14
CA LEU A 125 4.86 -7.09 17.51
C LEU A 125 4.37 -8.53 17.77
N THR A 126 3.57 -9.10 16.86
CA THR A 126 3.07 -10.49 16.95
C THR A 126 4.24 -11.48 16.91
N CYS A 127 5.25 -11.25 16.08
CA CYS A 127 6.44 -12.11 16.04
C CYS A 127 7.29 -11.94 17.29
N ALA A 128 7.50 -10.72 17.79
CA ALA A 128 8.18 -10.46 19.04
C ALA A 128 7.47 -11.15 20.22
N GLN A 129 6.14 -11.02 20.32
CA GLN A 129 5.31 -11.72 21.32
C GLN A 129 5.41 -13.24 21.19
N GLY A 130 5.35 -13.76 19.97
CA GLY A 130 5.48 -15.19 19.73
C GLY A 130 6.88 -15.71 20.07
N LEU A 131 7.94 -14.94 19.80
CA LEU A 131 9.31 -15.30 20.18
C LEU A 131 9.48 -15.33 21.71
N VAL A 132 8.88 -14.37 22.43
CA VAL A 132 8.84 -14.37 23.90
C VAL A 132 8.07 -15.59 24.42
N LEU A 133 6.90 -15.91 23.85
CA LEU A 133 6.13 -17.09 24.24
C LEU A 133 6.90 -18.41 24.00
N LEU A 134 7.62 -18.49 22.88
CA LEU A 134 8.47 -19.64 22.57
C LEU A 134 9.66 -19.74 23.52
N SER A 135 10.22 -18.62 23.94
CA SER A 135 11.28 -18.59 24.95
C SER A 135 10.83 -19.20 26.28
N ASP A 136 9.57 -18.98 26.67
CA ASP A 136 8.99 -19.51 27.90
C ASP A 136 8.78 -21.04 27.86
N SER A 137 8.76 -21.60 26.65
CA SER A 137 8.53 -23.03 26.39
C SER A 137 9.85 -23.81 26.23
N LEU A 138 11.00 -23.14 26.25
CA LEU A 138 12.31 -23.81 26.19
C LEU A 138 12.65 -24.49 27.52
N PRO A 139 13.31 -25.65 27.51
CA PRO A 139 13.88 -26.25 28.72
C PRO A 139 14.83 -25.24 29.37
N LYS A 140 14.59 -24.88 30.63
CA LYS A 140 15.52 -24.09 31.41
C LYS A 140 16.62 -25.03 31.88
N ASP A 141 17.71 -25.13 31.13
CA ASP A 141 18.89 -25.84 31.61
C ASP A 141 19.41 -25.15 32.88
N VAL A 142 19.87 -25.97 33.82
CA VAL A 142 20.11 -25.59 35.24
C VAL A 142 21.37 -24.76 35.44
N GLU A 143 22.16 -24.48 34.40
CA GLU A 143 23.43 -23.75 34.53
C GLU A 143 23.66 -22.84 33.32
N GLU A 144 23.18 -21.61 33.34
CA GLU A 144 23.79 -20.54 32.54
C GLU A 144 23.57 -19.19 33.24
N GLU A 145 24.68 -18.56 33.63
CA GLU A 145 24.74 -17.23 34.22
C GLU A 145 23.98 -16.23 33.34
N ALA A 146 22.88 -15.69 33.87
CA ALA A 146 22.37 -14.32 33.71
C ALA A 146 22.63 -13.60 32.36
N SER A 147 22.59 -14.27 31.22
CA SER A 147 22.59 -13.60 29.92
C SER A 147 21.13 -13.23 29.60
N PRO A 148 20.82 -11.95 29.38
CA PRO A 148 19.46 -11.52 29.04
C PRO A 148 19.09 -11.91 27.58
N GLU A 149 19.99 -12.58 26.86
CA GLU A 149 19.79 -12.99 25.47
C GLU A 149 19.25 -14.41 25.38
N THR A 150 18.06 -14.55 24.81
CA THR A 150 17.42 -15.81 24.44
C THR A 150 17.90 -16.25 23.06
N ARG A 151 18.10 -17.57 22.88
CA ARG A 151 18.38 -18.19 21.59
C ARG A 151 17.26 -19.13 21.16
N ILE A 152 16.78 -19.00 19.92
CA ILE A 152 15.78 -19.88 19.32
C ILE A 152 16.23 -20.24 17.90
N ILE A 153 16.17 -21.53 17.54
CA ILE A 153 16.48 -21.98 16.18
C ILE A 153 15.48 -21.37 15.18
N MET A 154 15.99 -20.76 14.12
CA MET A 154 15.19 -20.02 13.14
C MET A 154 14.11 -20.88 12.48
N HIS A 155 14.43 -22.12 12.14
CA HIS A 155 13.45 -23.08 11.62
C HIS A 155 12.26 -23.26 12.57
N ASP A 156 12.51 -23.44 13.86
CA ASP A 156 11.47 -23.73 14.86
C ASP A 156 10.65 -22.49 15.20
N ALA A 157 11.30 -21.32 15.24
CA ALA A 157 10.61 -20.04 15.32
C ALA A 157 9.67 -19.84 14.12
N VAL A 158 10.15 -20.08 12.89
CA VAL A 158 9.33 -19.94 11.66
C VAL A 158 8.14 -20.89 11.69
N LEU A 159 8.35 -22.16 12.06
CA LEU A 159 7.27 -23.14 12.15
C LEU A 159 6.22 -22.74 13.19
N SER A 160 6.66 -22.32 14.37
CA SER A 160 5.79 -22.02 15.50
C SER A 160 5.03 -20.71 15.28
N LEU A 161 5.72 -19.65 14.88
CA LEU A 161 5.10 -18.36 14.56
C LEU A 161 4.14 -18.46 13.37
N SER A 162 4.43 -19.30 12.38
CA SER A 162 3.51 -19.56 11.26
C SER A 162 2.20 -20.19 11.74
N LYS A 163 2.27 -21.16 12.65
CA LYS A 163 1.08 -21.79 13.26
C LYS A 163 0.30 -20.79 14.12
N ILE A 164 0.98 -20.05 14.99
CA ILE A 164 0.36 -19.12 15.95
C ILE A 164 -0.30 -17.93 15.24
N SER A 165 0.41 -17.34 14.27
CA SER A 165 -0.08 -16.13 13.57
C SER A 165 -0.98 -16.44 12.36
N GLY A 166 -1.12 -17.71 11.96
CA GLY A 166 -1.82 -18.12 10.73
C GLY A 166 -1.13 -17.63 9.44
N ARG A 167 0.11 -17.15 9.52
CA ARG A 167 0.85 -16.57 8.39
C ARG A 167 1.70 -17.63 7.69
N ASN A 168 1.91 -17.42 6.39
CA ASN A 168 2.79 -18.26 5.59
C ASN A 168 4.24 -18.23 6.11
N ARG A 169 4.92 -19.39 6.13
CA ARG A 169 6.31 -19.55 6.61
C ARG A 169 7.31 -18.61 5.93
N GLY A 170 7.20 -18.40 4.62
CA GLY A 170 8.07 -17.47 3.89
C GLY A 170 7.90 -16.03 4.38
N ARG A 171 6.66 -15.61 4.66
CA ARG A 171 6.40 -14.27 5.24
C ARG A 171 6.98 -14.11 6.64
N ILE A 172 6.92 -15.16 7.48
CA ILE A 172 7.53 -15.13 8.81
C ILE A 172 9.06 -15.05 8.70
N ASN A 173 9.64 -15.81 7.79
CA ASN A 173 11.08 -15.82 7.55
C ASN A 173 11.61 -14.45 7.11
N ASP A 174 10.93 -13.80 6.16
CA ASP A 174 11.29 -12.45 5.69
C ASP A 174 11.14 -11.41 6.82
N LEU A 175 10.10 -11.55 7.63
CA LEU A 175 9.83 -10.66 8.76
C LEU A 175 10.90 -10.79 9.86
N LEU A 176 11.37 -12.01 10.16
CA LEU A 176 12.46 -12.23 11.11
C LEU A 176 13.79 -11.66 10.61
N LYS A 177 14.09 -11.79 9.31
CA LYS A 177 15.25 -11.12 8.70
C LYS A 177 15.16 -9.60 8.82
N HIS A 178 13.98 -9.06 8.56
CA HIS A 178 13.75 -7.62 8.70
C HIS A 178 13.85 -7.14 10.15
N MET A 179 13.36 -7.92 11.12
CA MET A 179 13.59 -7.65 12.55
C MET A 179 15.09 -7.63 12.90
N ALA A 180 15.92 -8.41 12.20
CA ALA A 180 17.38 -8.36 12.36
C ALA A 180 18.00 -7.06 11.82
N GLU A 181 17.53 -6.60 10.66
CA GLU A 181 17.92 -5.31 10.07
C GLU A 181 17.55 -4.11 10.97
N LEU A 182 16.39 -4.21 11.64
CA LEU A 182 15.92 -3.23 12.62
C LEU A 182 16.58 -3.38 14.01
N HIS A 183 17.55 -4.27 14.14
CA HIS A 183 18.28 -4.53 15.39
C HIS A 183 17.39 -4.97 16.57
N LEU A 184 16.21 -5.54 16.30
CA LEU A 184 15.35 -6.15 17.32
C LEU A 184 15.88 -7.52 17.77
N LEU A 185 16.56 -8.22 16.86
CA LEU A 185 17.19 -9.50 17.07
C LEU A 185 18.46 -9.60 16.22
N ARG A 186 19.24 -10.66 16.42
CA ARG A 186 20.37 -11.02 15.56
C ARG A 186 20.18 -12.43 15.04
N ILE A 187 20.68 -12.68 13.83
CA ILE A 187 20.72 -14.01 13.24
C ILE A 187 22.17 -14.47 13.26
N VAL A 188 22.45 -15.59 13.94
CA VAL A 188 23.80 -16.14 14.09
C VAL A 188 23.86 -17.48 13.35
N GLY A 189 24.85 -17.64 12.48
CA GLY A 189 24.97 -18.80 11.59
C GLY A 189 24.25 -18.62 10.25
N THR A 190 24.15 -19.71 9.48
CA THR A 190 23.60 -19.68 8.11
C THR A 190 22.60 -20.80 7.88
N GLY A 191 21.59 -20.53 7.07
CA GLY A 191 20.58 -21.53 6.69
C GLY A 191 19.52 -21.76 7.77
N PRO A 192 18.75 -22.86 7.69
CA PRO A 192 17.60 -23.11 8.57
C PRO A 192 17.99 -23.41 10.03
N THR A 193 19.26 -23.76 10.28
CA THR A 193 19.83 -24.00 11.61
C THR A 193 20.44 -22.75 12.23
N ALA A 194 20.24 -21.57 11.62
CA ALA A 194 20.69 -20.32 12.22
C ALA A 194 19.91 -20.03 13.50
N ASP A 195 20.58 -19.43 14.47
CA ASP A 195 19.99 -19.02 15.74
C ASP A 195 19.47 -17.59 15.66
N LEU A 196 18.24 -17.38 16.14
CA LEU A 196 17.71 -16.08 16.47
C LEU A 196 18.14 -15.75 17.89
N VAL A 197 18.92 -14.69 18.05
CA VAL A 197 19.41 -14.20 19.35
C VAL A 197 18.75 -12.86 19.65
N PHE A 198 18.05 -12.74 20.77
CA PHE A 198 17.36 -11.50 21.13
C PHE A 198 17.24 -11.32 22.65
N ASN A 199 17.07 -10.07 23.09
CA ASN A 199 16.83 -9.78 24.50
C ASN A 199 15.34 -9.91 24.81
N ARG A 200 14.97 -10.86 25.68
CA ARG A 200 13.57 -11.17 26.00
C ARG A 200 12.81 -9.98 26.58
N ASP A 201 13.46 -9.22 27.46
CA ASP A 201 12.80 -8.13 28.19
C ASP A 201 12.65 -6.87 27.34
N LYS A 202 13.55 -6.67 26.37
CA LYS A 202 13.59 -5.45 25.53
C LYS A 202 12.90 -5.59 24.18
N ILE A 203 12.77 -6.81 23.64
CA ILE A 203 12.26 -6.99 22.26
C ILE A 203 10.84 -6.44 22.08
N LEU A 204 9.97 -6.57 23.10
CA LEU A 204 8.60 -6.05 23.05
C LEU A 204 8.55 -4.53 23.14
N GLU A 205 9.39 -3.93 23.98
CA GLU A 205 9.50 -2.48 24.11
C GLU A 205 9.96 -1.84 22.80
N HIS A 206 11.04 -2.37 22.22
CA HIS A 206 11.57 -1.88 20.94
C HIS A 206 10.59 -2.12 19.78
N ALA A 207 9.92 -3.28 19.72
CA ALA A 207 8.92 -3.57 18.70
C ALA A 207 7.71 -2.62 18.80
N ASN A 208 7.27 -2.30 20.02
CA ASN A 208 6.20 -1.32 20.25
C ASN A 208 6.63 0.11 19.87
N GLY A 209 7.87 0.50 20.19
CA GLY A 209 8.41 1.79 19.77
C GLY A 209 8.45 1.93 18.25
N LEU A 210 8.90 0.90 17.54
CA LEU A 210 8.92 0.88 16.08
C LEU A 210 7.51 0.89 15.47
N ALA A 211 6.54 0.16 16.04
CA ALA A 211 5.16 0.19 15.57
C ALA A 211 4.59 1.61 15.63
N LYS A 212 4.84 2.35 16.72
CA LYS A 212 4.41 3.75 16.87
C LYS A 212 5.08 4.68 15.86
N VAL A 213 6.40 4.62 15.72
CA VAL A 213 7.16 5.46 14.77
C VAL A 213 6.77 5.12 13.33
N MET A 214 6.56 3.85 12.99
CA MET A 214 6.13 3.45 11.65
C MET A 214 4.70 3.85 11.36
N ASP A 215 3.80 3.88 12.35
CA ASP A 215 2.46 4.39 12.18
C ASP A 215 2.47 5.91 12.01
N GLU A 216 3.30 6.63 12.76
CA GLU A 216 3.54 8.06 12.55
C GLU A 216 4.18 8.33 11.18
N GLU A 217 5.16 7.55 10.74
CA GLU A 217 5.79 7.68 9.43
C GLU A 217 4.83 7.29 8.29
N LYS A 218 3.93 6.34 8.50
CA LYS A 218 2.85 6.01 7.56
C LYS A 218 1.79 7.09 7.51
N ILE A 219 1.42 7.67 8.65
CA ILE A 219 0.54 8.83 8.72
C ILE A 219 1.22 9.97 7.96
N ASN A 220 2.48 10.26 8.23
CA ASN A 220 3.28 11.26 7.54
C ASN A 220 3.49 10.96 6.05
N LYS A 221 3.65 9.69 5.63
CA LYS A 221 3.75 9.28 4.22
C LYS A 221 2.39 9.27 3.51
N ARG A 222 1.29 9.00 4.21
CA ARG A 222 -0.07 9.25 3.72
C ARG A 222 -0.28 10.74 3.53
N MET A 223 0.12 11.55 4.50
CA MET A 223 0.09 13.01 4.46
C MET A 223 0.96 13.58 3.32
N ALA A 224 2.16 13.04 3.09
CA ALA A 224 3.05 13.44 2.00
C ALA A 224 2.62 12.90 0.62
N ALA A 225 1.80 11.83 0.59
CA ALA A 225 1.22 11.30 -0.64
C ALA A 225 -0.09 11.99 -1.05
N LEU A 226 -0.63 12.87 -0.20
CA LEU A 226 -1.86 13.63 -0.43
C LEU A 226 -1.49 15.08 -0.76
N ASP A 227 -1.11 15.33 -2.02
CA ASP A 227 -1.04 16.71 -2.54
C ASP A 227 -2.43 17.39 -2.45
N THR A 228 -3.52 16.62 -2.39
CA THR A 228 -4.88 17.08 -2.10
C THR A 228 -5.66 16.07 -1.26
N LEU A 229 -6.37 16.56 -0.24
CA LEU A 229 -7.22 15.83 0.72
C LEU A 229 -8.69 15.94 0.33
N ASP A 230 -9.52 14.93 0.60
CA ASP A 230 -10.97 15.17 0.67
C ASP A 230 -11.42 15.70 2.04
N LEU A 231 -12.67 16.15 2.13
CA LEU A 231 -13.22 16.79 3.34
C LEU A 231 -13.10 15.91 4.59
N ASN A 232 -13.30 14.59 4.47
CA ASN A 232 -13.20 13.68 5.61
C ASN A 232 -11.74 13.55 6.07
N GLU A 233 -10.81 13.38 5.12
CA GLU A 233 -9.38 13.34 5.40
C GLU A 233 -8.91 14.65 6.06
N LEU A 234 -9.35 15.81 5.55
CA LEU A 234 -9.08 17.13 6.16
C LEU A 234 -9.67 17.23 7.57
N SER A 235 -10.87 16.70 7.78
CA SER A 235 -11.55 16.72 9.07
C SER A 235 -10.82 15.94 10.15
N GLU A 236 -10.35 14.73 9.81
CA GLU A 236 -9.52 13.92 10.69
C GLU A 236 -8.23 14.66 11.07
N MET A 237 -7.57 15.32 10.11
CA MET A 237 -6.34 16.06 10.36
C MET A 237 -6.52 17.27 11.26
N LEU A 238 -7.65 17.97 11.12
CA LEU A 238 -7.98 19.13 11.96
C LEU A 238 -8.58 18.72 13.30
N ASN A 239 -8.76 17.42 13.55
CA ASN A 239 -9.47 16.87 14.68
C ASN A 239 -10.84 17.56 14.89
N LYS A 240 -11.56 17.77 13.79
CA LYS A 240 -12.88 18.41 13.74
C LYS A 240 -13.88 17.46 13.10
N ASP A 241 -15.17 17.76 13.23
CA ASP A 241 -16.23 17.06 12.49
C ASP A 241 -16.33 17.59 11.04
N PRO A 242 -16.59 16.72 10.03
CA PRO A 242 -16.58 17.12 8.63
C PRO A 242 -17.59 18.22 8.28
N ALA A 243 -18.75 18.24 8.95
CA ALA A 243 -19.74 19.29 8.75
C ALA A 243 -19.26 20.63 9.31
N THR A 244 -18.50 20.61 10.40
CA THR A 244 -17.88 21.81 10.99
C THR A 244 -16.81 22.37 10.06
N VAL A 245 -15.94 21.51 9.53
CA VAL A 245 -14.92 21.93 8.55
C VAL A 245 -15.58 22.48 7.28
N TRP A 246 -16.65 21.84 6.81
CA TRP A 246 -17.41 22.33 5.66
C TRP A 246 -18.02 23.70 5.88
N GLN A 247 -18.67 23.93 7.03
CA GLN A 247 -19.23 25.25 7.38
C GLN A 247 -18.17 26.34 7.43
N GLN A 248 -16.96 26.02 7.89
CA GLN A 248 -15.85 26.98 7.95
C GLN A 248 -15.28 27.30 6.55
N LEU A 249 -15.42 26.38 5.60
CA LEU A 249 -14.96 26.57 4.21
C LEU A 249 -16.04 27.20 3.31
N GLN A 250 -17.31 27.15 3.70
CA GLN A 250 -18.42 27.71 2.91
C GLN A 250 -18.22 29.21 2.66
N GLY A 251 -18.18 29.58 1.37
CA GLY A 251 -18.03 30.96 0.92
C GLY A 251 -16.57 31.41 0.68
N HIS A 252 -15.58 30.53 0.84
CA HIS A 252 -14.20 30.85 0.49
C HIS A 252 -14.05 31.02 -1.04
N PRO A 253 -13.46 32.13 -1.54
CA PRO A 253 -13.40 32.43 -2.98
C PRO A 253 -12.57 31.41 -3.79
N ASN A 254 -11.66 30.69 -3.14
CA ASN A 254 -10.78 29.71 -3.76
C ASN A 254 -11.19 28.26 -3.46
N LEU A 255 -12.47 28.01 -3.14
CA LEU A 255 -12.93 26.66 -2.85
C LEU A 255 -12.74 25.75 -4.10
N PRO A 256 -12.00 24.65 -4.00
CA PRO A 256 -11.72 23.80 -5.16
C PRO A 256 -12.99 23.13 -5.68
N GLU A 257 -13.19 23.12 -7.00
CA GLU A 257 -14.37 22.56 -7.67
C GLU A 257 -14.65 21.09 -7.30
N LEU A 258 -13.61 20.33 -6.95
CA LEU A 258 -13.67 18.91 -6.63
C LEU A 258 -13.68 18.61 -5.12
N LEU A 259 -13.78 19.63 -4.26
CA LEU A 259 -13.64 19.51 -2.80
C LEU A 259 -12.37 18.75 -2.39
N ARG A 260 -11.30 19.03 -3.14
CA ARG A 260 -9.96 18.48 -2.95
C ARG A 260 -9.05 19.59 -2.44
N PHE A 261 -8.72 19.50 -1.16
CA PHE A 261 -8.09 20.53 -0.35
C PHE A 261 -6.58 20.29 -0.24
N GLN A 262 -5.75 21.23 -0.66
CA GLN A 262 -4.33 21.15 -0.31
C GLN A 262 -4.19 21.40 1.19
N PHE A 263 -3.56 20.48 1.92
CA PHE A 263 -3.51 20.58 3.38
C PHE A 263 -2.95 21.92 3.86
N ARG A 264 -1.78 22.32 3.33
CA ARG A 264 -1.10 23.56 3.73
C ARG A 264 -1.97 24.79 3.48
N GLU A 265 -2.50 24.94 2.27
CA GLU A 265 -3.34 26.08 1.90
C GLU A 265 -4.64 26.11 2.71
N THR A 266 -5.23 24.93 2.97
CA THR A 266 -6.52 24.85 3.65
C THR A 266 -6.40 25.07 5.15
N VAL A 267 -5.28 24.66 5.77
CA VAL A 267 -4.95 24.98 7.16
C VAL A 267 -4.79 26.49 7.32
N ASP A 268 -4.13 27.17 6.37
CA ASP A 268 -4.00 28.62 6.35
C ASP A 268 -5.37 29.31 6.27
N TRP A 269 -6.28 28.81 5.41
CA TRP A 269 -7.66 29.33 5.31
C TRP A 269 -8.45 29.19 6.61
N LEU A 270 -8.19 28.12 7.36
CA LEU A 270 -8.89 27.78 8.59
C LEU A 270 -8.24 28.39 9.85
N GLY A 271 -7.12 29.11 9.70
CA GLY A 271 -6.45 29.83 10.78
C GLY A 271 -5.94 28.93 11.91
N VAL A 272 -5.64 27.66 11.60
CA VAL A 272 -5.13 26.70 12.59
C VAL A 272 -3.64 26.93 12.75
N GLN A 273 -3.22 27.50 13.88
CA GLN A 273 -1.80 27.62 14.23
C GLN A 273 -1.20 26.21 14.34
N SER A 274 -0.17 25.92 13.55
CA SER A 274 0.63 24.72 13.71
C SER A 274 1.42 24.85 15.00
N ASP A 275 0.99 24.20 16.07
CA ASP A 275 1.87 23.98 17.21
C ASP A 275 3.02 23.08 16.72
N SER A 276 4.22 23.62 16.89
CA SER A 276 5.54 23.09 16.49
C SER A 276 5.84 21.69 16.98
#